data_AF-S2TB63-F1
#
_entry.id   AF-S2TB63-F1
#
_cell.length_a   1.000
_cell.length_b   1.000
_cell.length_c   1.000
_cell.angle_alpha   90.00
_cell.angle_beta   90.00
_cell.angle_gamma   90.00
#
_symmetry.space_group_name_H-M   'P 1'
#
loop_
_entity.id
_entity.type
_entity.pdbx_description
1 polymer ?
#
loop_
_entity_poly.entity_id
_entity_poly.type
_entity_poly.pdbx_seq_one_letter_code
_entity_poly.pdbx_strand_id
1 'polypeptide(L)'
;MKEATWSTAARYQPYSSWAPDYIVKLKAQVAASKWRTKTHVQPDTGLINDPCSLNFFNNKWHLYYQQFPFGPVHGLKSWAHAVSKDLFNWR
;
A
#
# COMPACT_ATOMS: atom_id res chain seq x y z
N MET A 1 -18.83 7.75 -13.59
CA MET A 1 -18.28 7.93 -12.23
C MET A 1 -17.54 9.26 -12.23
N LYS A 2 -17.87 10.21 -11.35
CA LYS A 2 -17.07 11.44 -11.24
C LYS A 2 -15.76 11.06 -10.55
N GLU A 3 -14.63 11.24 -11.22
CA GLU A 3 -13.33 11.11 -10.57
C GLU A 3 -13.28 12.11 -9.42
N ALA A 4 -13.20 11.62 -8.18
CA ALA A 4 -12.92 12.48 -7.05
C ALA A 4 -11.55 13.10 -7.29
N THR A 5 -11.51 14.39 -7.62
CA THR A 5 -10.27 15.08 -7.98
C THR A 5 -9.51 15.37 -6.69
N TRP A 6 -8.47 14.58 -6.40
CA TRP A 6 -7.61 14.83 -5.26
C TRP A 6 -6.73 16.05 -5.49
N SER A 7 -6.91 17.10 -4.69
CA SER A 7 -6.03 18.27 -4.72
C SER A 7 -4.60 17.90 -4.27
N THR A 8 -3.62 18.71 -4.66
CA THR A 8 -2.24 18.55 -4.15
C THR A 8 -2.20 18.57 -2.63
N ALA A 9 -2.95 19.48 -1.97
CA ALA A 9 -3.03 19.54 -0.52
C ALA A 9 -3.56 18.22 0.09
N ALA A 10 -4.61 17.63 -0.49
CA ALA A 10 -5.15 16.35 -0.01
C ALA A 10 -4.18 15.17 -0.22
N ARG A 11 -3.41 15.17 -1.31
CA ARG A 11 -2.42 14.13 -1.62
C ARG A 11 -1.18 14.21 -0.73
N TYR A 12 -0.82 15.41 -0.28
CA TYR A 12 0.43 15.69 0.44
C TYR A 12 0.25 16.05 1.92
N GLN A 13 -0.97 15.95 2.47
CA GLN A 13 -1.14 16.09 3.92
C GLN A 13 -0.32 15.02 4.67
N PRO A 14 0.28 15.36 5.84
CA PRO A 14 1.02 14.40 6.64
C PRO A 14 0.19 13.18 7.03
N TYR A 15 0.85 12.04 7.23
CA TYR A 15 0.16 10.80 7.62
C TYR A 15 -0.56 10.94 8.97
N SER A 16 0.00 11.75 9.88
CA SER A 16 -0.58 12.08 11.18
C SER A 16 -1.86 12.92 11.11
N SER A 17 -2.14 13.56 9.98
CA SER A 17 -3.34 14.39 9.78
C SER A 17 -4.57 13.57 9.38
N TRP A 18 -4.40 12.30 9.03
CA TRP A 18 -5.52 11.41 8.71
C TRP A 18 -6.19 10.91 9.98
N ALA A 19 -7.52 10.90 10.00
CA ALA A 19 -8.28 10.35 11.12
C ALA A 19 -7.95 8.86 11.32
N PRO A 20 -7.69 8.37 12.55
CA PRO A 20 -7.32 6.97 12.78
C PRO A 20 -8.33 5.94 12.25
N ASP A 21 -9.61 6.28 12.27
CA ASP A 21 -10.70 5.42 11.77
C ASP A 21 -10.75 5.35 10.24
N TYR A 22 -10.13 6.30 9.54
CA TYR A 22 -10.10 6.33 8.08
C TYR A 22 -9.37 5.13 7.50
N ILE A 23 -8.18 4.80 8.02
CA ILE A 23 -7.43 3.61 7.59
C ILE A 23 -8.19 2.32 7.93
N VAL A 24 -8.88 2.27 9.08
CA VAL A 24 -9.70 1.11 9.45
C VAL A 24 -10.81 0.88 8.44
N LYS A 25 -11.51 1.94 8.03
CA LYS A 25 -12.55 1.88 6.99
C LYS A 25 -11.99 1.42 5.64
N LEU A 26 -10.82 1.94 5.24
CA LEU A 26 -10.16 1.51 4.00
C LEU A 26 -9.75 0.03 4.05
N LYS A 27 -9.22 -0.45 5.18
CA LYS A 27 -8.89 -1.88 5.35
C LYS A 27 -10.12 -2.76 5.18
N ALA A 28 -11.25 -2.38 5.80
CA ALA A 28 -12.51 -3.11 5.64
C ALA A 28 -13.00 -3.10 4.18
N GLN A 29 -12.91 -1.96 3.49
CA GLN A 29 -13.27 -1.85 2.08
C GLN A 29 -12.40 -2.72 1.17
N VAL A 30 -11.07 -2.73 1.39
CA VAL A 30 -10.14 -3.57 0.63
C VAL A 30 -10.38 -5.05 0.90
N ALA A 31 -10.62 -5.44 2.15
CA ALA A 31 -10.93 -6.83 2.52
C ALA A 31 -12.23 -7.34 1.90
N ALA A 32 -13.23 -6.46 1.74
CA ALA A 32 -14.50 -6.79 1.08
C ALA A 32 -14.43 -6.77 -0.46
N SER A 33 -13.31 -6.36 -1.06
CA SER A 33 -13.18 -6.26 -2.51
C SER A 33 -13.10 -7.64 -3.17
N LYS A 34 -14.02 -7.94 -4.08
CA LYS A 34 -13.97 -9.15 -4.93
C LYS A 34 -12.75 -9.21 -5.86
N TRP A 35 -12.06 -8.08 -6.04
CA TRP A 35 -10.85 -7.97 -6.89
C TRP A 35 -9.56 -8.07 -6.09
N ARG A 36 -9.64 -8.24 -4.77
CA ARG A 36 -8.47 -8.45 -3.91
C ARG A 36 -7.83 -9.80 -4.24
N THR A 37 -6.57 -9.79 -4.66
CA THR A 37 -5.85 -11.02 -5.01
C THR A 37 -5.45 -11.80 -3.75
N LYS A 38 -5.11 -13.08 -3.87
CA LYS A 38 -4.59 -13.90 -2.74
C LYS A 38 -3.16 -14.39 -2.96
N THR A 39 -2.59 -14.14 -4.13
CA THR A 39 -1.36 -14.78 -4.62
C THR A 39 -0.30 -13.78 -5.09
N HIS A 40 -0.53 -12.49 -4.96
CA HIS A 40 0.39 -11.43 -5.38
C HIS A 40 0.63 -10.44 -4.23
N VAL A 41 1.77 -9.75 -4.28
CA VAL A 41 2.06 -8.62 -3.38
C VAL A 41 1.10 -7.48 -3.69
N GLN A 42 0.58 -6.87 -2.64
CA GLN A 42 -0.43 -5.83 -2.71
C GLN A 42 -0.46 -5.11 -1.35
N PRO A 43 -0.79 -3.81 -1.29
CA PRO A 43 -0.76 -3.07 -0.05
C PRO A 43 -1.95 -3.45 0.83
N ASP A 44 -1.87 -3.13 2.12
CA ASP A 44 -3.01 -3.24 3.04
C ASP A 44 -4.16 -2.34 2.60
N THR A 45 -3.84 -1.11 2.16
CA THR A 45 -4.78 -0.10 1.67
C THR A 45 -4.13 0.80 0.62
N GLY A 46 -4.97 1.53 -0.11
CA GLY A 46 -4.51 2.58 -1.02
C GLY A 46 -3.76 2.07 -2.23
N LEU A 47 -2.75 2.82 -2.66
CA LEU A 47 -2.01 2.59 -3.89
C LEU A 47 -0.62 2.02 -3.62
N ILE A 48 -0.28 0.95 -4.35
CA ILE A 48 1.08 0.43 -4.54
C ILE A 48 1.60 0.87 -5.90
N ASN A 49 2.89 1.16 -6.01
CA ASN A 49 3.55 1.32 -7.29
C ASN A 49 4.90 0.61 -7.32
N ASP A 50 5.98 1.34 -7.54
CA ASP A 50 7.28 0.82 -7.96
C ASP A 50 7.88 -0.11 -6.89
N PRO A 51 8.43 -1.27 -7.27
CA PRO A 51 9.34 -2.02 -6.41
C PRO A 51 10.63 -1.20 -6.25
N CYS A 52 11.01 -0.89 -4.99
CA CYS A 52 12.18 -0.04 -4.69
C CYS A 52 13.44 -0.84 -4.35
N SER A 53 13.31 -2.09 -3.90
CA SER A 53 14.45 -2.97 -3.66
C SER A 53 13.98 -4.39 -3.46
N LEU A 54 14.41 -5.31 -4.33
CA LEU A 54 14.33 -6.75 -4.11
C LEU A 54 15.74 -7.24 -3.77
N ASN A 55 15.93 -7.78 -2.57
CA ASN A 55 17.22 -8.29 -2.11
C ASN A 55 17.06 -9.54 -1.24
N PHE A 56 18.16 -10.26 -1.04
CA PHE A 56 18.23 -11.39 -0.13
C PHE A 56 19.14 -11.06 1.05
N PHE A 57 18.59 -11.09 2.26
CA PHE A 57 19.31 -10.79 3.50
C PHE A 57 18.74 -11.61 4.65
N ASN A 58 19.59 -12.03 5.60
CA ASN A 58 19.19 -12.79 6.79
C ASN A 58 18.23 -13.97 6.48
N ASN A 59 18.61 -14.79 5.48
CA ASN A 59 17.88 -15.97 5.03
C ASN A 59 16.44 -15.71 4.55
N LYS A 60 16.14 -14.49 4.07
CA LYS A 60 14.85 -14.11 3.50
C LYS A 60 15.03 -13.23 2.27
N TRP A 61 14.03 -13.28 1.40
CA TRP A 61 13.80 -12.26 0.39
C TRP A 61 13.12 -11.07 1.02
N HIS A 62 13.60 -9.88 0.72
CA HIS A 62 13.04 -8.60 1.13
C HIS A 62 12.58 -7.86 -0.11
N LEU A 63 11.31 -7.46 -0.13
CA LEU A 63 10.74 -6.62 -1.18
C LEU A 63 10.26 -5.31 -0.54
N TYR A 64 10.81 -4.20 -1.00
CA TYR A 64 10.32 -2.87 -0.70
C TYR A 64 9.53 -2.34 -1.89
N TYR A 65 8.46 -1.60 -1.63
CA TYR A 65 7.65 -0.95 -2.66
C TYR A 65 7.14 0.42 -2.20
N GLN A 66 6.95 1.32 -3.16
CA GLN A 66 6.32 2.60 -2.87
C GLN A 66 4.83 2.41 -2.57
N GLN A 67 4.35 3.10 -1.54
CA GLN A 67 2.94 3.10 -1.19
C GLN A 67 2.40 4.49 -0.87
N PHE A 68 1.09 4.66 -1.06
CA PHE A 68 0.27 5.70 -0.45
C PHE A 68 -0.99 5.05 0.14
N PRO A 69 -1.09 4.89 1.48
CA PRO A 69 -2.09 4.02 2.09
C PRO A 69 -3.51 4.63 2.16
N PHE A 70 -3.67 5.92 1.83
CA PHE A 70 -4.90 6.66 2.07
C PHE A 70 -5.81 6.76 0.84
N GLY A 71 -5.41 6.28 -0.33
CA GLY A 71 -6.29 6.32 -1.49
C GLY A 71 -5.65 5.76 -2.76
N PRO A 72 -6.44 5.59 -3.83
CA PRO A 72 -5.98 5.04 -5.11
C PRO A 72 -5.30 6.11 -5.99
N VAL A 73 -4.43 6.95 -5.40
CA VAL A 73 -3.76 8.07 -6.09
C VAL A 73 -2.28 8.18 -5.69
N HIS A 74 -1.49 8.90 -6.48
CA HIS A 74 -0.10 9.22 -6.14
C HIS A 74 -0.04 10.36 -5.11
N GLY A 75 -0.10 10.00 -3.82
CA GLY A 75 0.11 10.91 -2.70
C GLY A 75 1.52 10.88 -2.11
N LEU A 76 1.67 11.43 -0.91
CA LEU A 76 2.91 11.42 -0.14
C LEU A 76 3.41 9.99 0.04
N LYS A 77 4.57 9.66 -0.53
CA LYS A 77 5.08 8.30 -0.63
C LYS A 77 5.84 7.87 0.62
N SER A 78 5.73 6.57 0.93
CA SER A 78 6.59 5.87 1.88
C SER A 78 6.96 4.51 1.31
N TRP A 79 7.94 3.86 1.93
CA TRP A 79 8.31 2.48 1.60
C TRP A 79 7.58 1.51 2.52
N ALA A 80 6.85 0.59 1.92
CA ALA A 80 6.42 -0.63 2.58
C ALA A 80 7.51 -1.69 2.48
N HIS A 81 7.45 -2.69 3.35
CA HIS A 81 8.38 -3.80 3.36
C HIS A 81 7.60 -5.11 3.52
N ALA A 82 7.88 -6.07 2.63
CA ALA A 82 7.40 -7.43 2.71
C ALA A 82 8.59 -8.41 2.71
N VAL A 83 8.45 -9.53 3.41
CA VAL A 83 9.46 -10.59 3.45
C VAL A 83 8.90 -11.93 2.98
N SER A 84 9.74 -12.74 2.34
CA SER A 84 9.38 -14.08 1.88
C SER A 84 10.55 -15.06 2.02
N LYS A 85 10.25 -16.35 2.15
CA LYS A 85 11.27 -17.42 2.09
C LYS A 85 11.40 -18.03 0.69
N ASP A 86 10.41 -17.83 -0.18
CA ASP A 86 10.23 -18.59 -1.42
C ASP A 86 9.78 -17.74 -2.62
N LEU A 87 9.80 -16.40 -2.48
CA LEU A 87 9.31 -15.42 -3.47
C LEU A 87 7.81 -15.49 -3.79
N PHE A 88 7.05 -16.34 -3.10
CA PHE A 88 5.62 -16.52 -3.34
C PHE A 88 4.78 -16.17 -2.10
N ASN A 89 5.18 -16.66 -0.93
CA ASN A 89 4.53 -16.40 0.34
C ASN A 89 5.14 -15.16 0.99
N TRP A 90 4.46 -14.02 0.84
CA TRP A 90 4.87 -12.74 1.42
C TRP A 90 4.18 -12.47 2.76
N ARG A 91 4.88 -11.78 3.66
CA ARG A 91 4.42 -11.31 4.98
C ARG A 91 4.79 -9.86 5.18
#